data_AF-A0A3A6FKU1-F1
#
_entry.id   AF-A0A3A6FKU1-F1
#
_cell.length_a   1.000
_cell.length_b   1.000
_cell.length_c   1.000
_cell.angle_alpha   90.00
_cell.angle_beta   90.00
_cell.angle_gamma   90.00
#
_symmetry.space_group_name_H-M   'P 1'
#
loop_
_entity.id
_entity.type
_entity.pdbx_description
1 polymer ?
#
loop_
_entity_poly.entity_id
_entity_poly.type
_entity_poly.pdbx_seq_one_letter_code
_entity_poly.pdbx_strand_id
1 'polypeptide(L)'
;MKQLFKKPSYYLISSAMDGNEKAIEKLLAFYDPYISKCCLRSLYDEYGNVYIVVDMELKGRIREALIKMILGFDIEDMDLEPEE
;
A
#
# COMPACT_ATOMS: atom_id res chain seq x y z
N MET A 1 24.88 1.60 0.28
CA MET A 1 24.26 0.51 -0.51
C MET A 1 22.93 1.01 -1.01
N LYS A 2 22.70 1.03 -2.33
CA LYS A 2 21.36 1.33 -2.88
C LYS A 2 20.44 0.19 -2.43
N GLN A 3 19.51 0.48 -1.51
CA GLN A 3 18.45 -0.45 -1.16
C GLN A 3 17.62 -0.67 -2.42
N LEU A 4 17.74 -1.84 -3.04
CA LEU A 4 16.90 -2.19 -4.18
C LEU A 4 15.51 -2.50 -3.61
N PHE A 5 14.64 -1.49 -3.57
CA PHE A 5 13.27 -1.69 -3.14
C PHE A 5 12.61 -2.68 -4.08
N LYS A 6 12.16 -3.81 -3.54
CA LYS A 6 11.55 -4.89 -4.30
C LYS A 6 10.23 -4.36 -4.87
N LYS A 7 10.18 -3.93 -6.13
CA LYS A 7 8.94 -3.41 -6.73
C LYS A 7 7.96 -4.56 -7.04
N PRO A 8 6.64 -4.35 -6.92
CA PRO A 8 5.67 -5.30 -7.46
C PRO A 8 5.91 -5.51 -8.96
N SER A 9 5.70 -6.73 -9.42
CA SER A 9 5.79 -7.04 -10.85
C SER A 9 4.65 -6.36 -11.61
N TYR A 10 4.92 -5.90 -12.84
CA TYR A 10 3.89 -5.37 -13.74
C TYR A 10 2.70 -6.33 -13.87
N TYR A 11 2.97 -7.62 -14.08
CA TYR A 11 1.93 -8.64 -14.19
C TYR A 11 1.05 -8.76 -12.93
N LEU A 12 1.63 -8.53 -11.75
CA LEU A 12 0.86 -8.56 -10.50
C LEU A 12 -0.09 -7.35 -10.41
N ILE A 13 0.38 -6.18 -10.85
CA ILE A 13 -0.42 -4.96 -10.89
C ILE A 13 -1.55 -5.11 -11.90
N SER A 14 -1.22 -5.49 -13.14
CA SER A 14 -2.20 -5.72 -14.20
C SER A 14 -3.28 -6.74 -13.79
N SER A 15 -2.89 -7.89 -13.25
CA SER A 15 -3.87 -8.87 -12.75
C SER A 15 -4.75 -8.33 -11.62
N ALA A 16 -4.23 -7.45 -10.77
CA ALA A 16 -5.01 -6.86 -9.68
C ALA A 16 -6.05 -5.85 -10.20
N MET A 17 -5.74 -5.11 -11.26
CA MET A 17 -6.70 -4.21 -11.93
C MET A 17 -7.84 -4.99 -12.57
N ASP A 18 -7.54 -6.16 -13.16
CA ASP A 18 -8.55 -7.07 -13.72
C ASP A 18 -9.48 -7.68 -12.64
N GLY A 19 -9.33 -7.28 -11.37
CA GLY A 19 -10.16 -7.75 -10.26
C GLY A 19 -9.70 -9.08 -9.66
N ASN A 20 -8.49 -9.56 -9.94
CA ASN A 20 -7.99 -10.80 -9.34
C ASN A 20 -7.73 -10.62 -7.84
N GLU A 21 -8.60 -11.19 -7.02
CA GLU A 21 -8.54 -11.11 -5.54
C GLU A 21 -7.17 -11.50 -4.98
N LYS A 22 -6.55 -12.58 -5.48
CA LYS A 22 -5.24 -13.04 -5.00
C LYS A 22 -4.12 -12.06 -5.35
N ALA A 23 -4.24 -11.37 -6.48
CA ALA A 23 -3.27 -10.34 -6.88
C ALA A 23 -3.41 -9.08 -6.02
N ILE A 24 -4.66 -8.67 -5.74
CA ILE A 24 -4.98 -7.55 -4.84
C ILE A 24 -4.45 -7.85 -3.43
N GLU A 25 -4.73 -9.03 -2.86
CA GLU A 25 -4.23 -9.43 -1.54
C GLU A 25 -2.71 -9.39 -1.46
N LYS A 26 -2.01 -9.88 -2.49
CA LYS A 26 -0.54 -9.82 -2.57
C LYS A 26 -0.02 -8.38 -2.61
N LEU A 27 -0.69 -7.46 -3.33
CA LEU A 27 -0.33 -6.05 -3.33
C LEU A 27 -0.58 -5.39 -1.97
N LEU A 28 -1.71 -5.67 -1.34
CA LEU A 28 -2.02 -5.16 -0.01
C LEU A 28 -1.01 -5.66 1.03
N ALA A 29 -0.64 -6.94 0.98
CA ALA A 29 0.38 -7.51 1.85
C ALA A 29 1.76 -6.88 1.59
N PHE A 30 2.08 -6.60 0.33
CA PHE A 30 3.32 -5.94 -0.05
C PHE A 30 3.40 -4.50 0.53
N TYR A 31 2.32 -3.74 0.48
CA TYR A 31 2.27 -2.38 1.01
C TYR A 31 1.95 -2.30 2.51
N ASP A 32 1.61 -3.41 3.18
CA ASP A 32 1.20 -3.40 4.59
C ASP A 32 2.22 -2.76 5.55
N PRO A 33 3.54 -3.00 5.42
CA PRO A 33 4.52 -2.34 6.29
C PRO A 33 4.55 -0.83 6.09
N TYR A 34 4.40 -0.36 4.83
CA TYR A 34 4.35 1.05 4.50
C TYR A 34 3.08 1.70 5.06
N ILE A 35 1.91 1.09 4.83
CA ILE A 35 0.63 1.57 5.34
C ILE A 35 0.66 1.63 6.88
N SER A 36 1.17 0.57 7.53
CA SER A 36 1.28 0.53 8.99
C SER A 36 2.17 1.65 9.52
N LYS A 37 3.26 1.97 8.81
CA LYS A 37 4.15 3.09 9.16
C LYS A 37 3.45 4.44 9.00
N CYS A 38 2.64 4.63 7.95
CA CYS A 38 1.82 5.84 7.78
C CYS A 38 0.76 6.01 8.87
N CYS A 39 0.29 4.91 9.44
CA CYS A 39 -0.75 4.90 10.48
C CYS A 39 -0.19 4.96 11.91
N LEU A 40 1.11 5.22 12.10
CA LEU A 40 1.67 5.35 13.44
C LEU A 40 1.17 6.63 14.12
N ARG A 41 0.67 6.49 15.35
CA ARG A 41 0.17 7.59 16.17
C ARG A 41 0.74 7.50 17.58
N SER A 42 1.08 8.66 18.13
CA SER A 42 1.45 8.81 19.53
C SER A 42 0.18 8.89 20.39
N LEU A 43 0.07 7.99 21.36
CA LEU A 43 -0.93 8.02 22.41
C LEU A 43 -0.27 8.38 23.73
N TYR A 44 -0.97 9.16 24.54
CA TYR A 44 -0.54 9.56 25.87
C TYR A 44 -1.42 8.86 26.89
N ASP A 45 -0.80 8.24 27.90
CA ASP A 45 -1.55 7.75 29.06
C ASP A 45 -1.78 8.87 30.08
N GLU A 46 -2.51 8.56 31.16
CA GLU A 46 -2.83 9.50 32.24
C GLU A 46 -1.59 9.96 33.03
N TYR A 47 -0.47 9.24 32.92
CA TYR A 47 0.80 9.56 33.58
C TYR A 47 1.77 10.32 32.65
N GLY A 48 1.36 10.59 31.40
CA GLY A 48 2.16 11.30 30.41
C GLY A 48 3.16 10.42 29.63
N ASN A 49 3.10 9.09 29.75
CA ASN A 49 3.92 8.20 28.95
C ASN A 49 3.42 8.15 27.50
N VAL A 50 4.36 8.09 26.55
CA VAL A 50 4.05 8.05 25.11
C VAL A 50 4.15 6.62 24.60
N TYR A 51 3.07 6.16 23.98
CA TYR A 51 3.01 4.90 23.25
C TYR A 51 2.86 5.18 21.76
N ILE A 52 3.67 4.51 20.94
CA ILE A 52 3.50 4.53 19.49
C ILE A 52 2.66 3.31 19.13
N VAL A 53 1.47 3.56 18.59
CA VAL A 53 0.57 2.50 18.14
C VAL A 53 0.20 2.71 16.68
N VAL A 54 -0.28 1.64 16.04
CA VAL A 54 -0.86 1.73 14.70
C VAL A 54 -2.35 2.04 14.86
N ASP A 55 -2.79 3.14 14.25
CA ASP A 55 -4.21 3.46 14.11
C ASP A 55 -4.86 2.48 13.14
N MET A 56 -5.62 1.54 13.70
CA MET A 56 -6.25 0.45 12.93
C MET A 56 -7.40 0.96 12.05
N GLU A 57 -8.08 2.03 12.45
CA GLU A 57 -9.15 2.62 11.65
C GLU A 57 -8.57 3.31 10.42
N LEU A 58 -7.52 4.12 10.62
CA LEU A 58 -6.80 4.75 9.52
C LEU A 58 -6.17 3.70 8.59
N LYS A 59 -5.60 2.62 9.15
CA LYS A 59 -5.06 1.50 8.36
C LYS A 59 -6.14 0.85 7.48
N GLY A 60 -7.35 0.66 8.02
CA GLY A 60 -8.49 0.16 7.27
C GLY A 60 -8.90 1.08 6.12
N ARG A 61 -9.02 2.38 6.38
CA ARG A 61 -9.38 3.39 5.37
C ARG A 61 -8.36 3.49 4.24
N ILE A 62 -7.07 3.48 4.56
CA ILE A 62 -6.00 3.51 3.54
C ILE A 62 -6.03 2.24 2.69
N ARG A 63 -6.24 1.05 3.29
CA ARG A 63 -6.39 -0.20 2.55
C ARG A 63 -7.58 -0.17 1.60
N GLU A 64 -8.75 0.29 2.07
CA GLU A 64 -9.94 0.41 1.24
C GLU A 64 -9.72 1.37 0.06
N ALA A 65 -9.14 2.55 0.33
CA ALA A 65 -8.81 3.52 -0.70
C ALA A 65 -7.84 2.94 -1.74
N LEU A 66 -6.82 2.19 -1.30
CA LEU A 66 -5.87 1.53 -2.19
C LEU A 66 -6.54 0.49 -3.10
N ILE A 67 -7.48 -0.31 -2.58
CA ILE A 67 -8.25 -1.26 -3.41
C ILE A 67 -9.05 -0.53 -4.47
N LYS A 68 -9.79 0.53 -4.09
CA LYS A 68 -10.58 1.34 -5.04
C LYS A 68 -9.70 1.95 -6.13
N MET A 69 -8.52 2.44 -5.75
CA MET A 69 -7.56 3.01 -6.70
C MET A 69 -7.00 1.94 -7.64
N ILE A 70 -6.68 0.73 -7.16
CA ILE A 70 -6.22 -0.38 -8.01
C ILE A 70 -7.28 -0.76 -9.04
N LEU A 71 -8.54 -0.88 -8.62
CA LEU A 71 -9.66 -1.26 -9.50
C LEU A 71 -10.05 -0.14 -10.49
N GLY A 72 -9.76 1.10 -10.16
CA GLY A 72 -10.00 2.26 -11.03
C GLY A 72 -8.76 2.73 -11.79
N PHE A 73 -7.64 1.98 -11.72
CA PHE A 73 -6.41 2.33 -12.40
C PHE A 73 -6.47 1.86 -13.86
N ASP A 74 -6.16 2.76 -14.80
CA ASP A 74 -6.06 2.45 -16.21
C ASP A 74 -4.59 2.53 -16.63
N ILE A 75 -4.07 1.45 -17.25
CA ILE A 75 -2.68 1.37 -17.72
C ILE A 75 -2.53 1.92 -19.14
N GLU A 76 -3.62 2.04 -19.91
CA GLU A 76 -3.56 2.41 -21.34
C GLU A 76 -3.00 3.83 -21.59
N ASP A 77 -3.02 4.71 -20.58
CA ASP A 77 -2.51 6.09 -20.66
C ASP A 77 -1.02 6.26 -20.29
N MET A 78 -0.29 5.18 -19.95
CA MET A 78 1.14 5.28 -19.69
C MET A 78 1.91 5.10 -20.99
N ASP A 79 2.31 6.21 -21.60
CA ASP A 79 3.42 6.28 -22.57
C ASP A 79 4.69 5.76 -21.87
N LEU A 80 4.87 4.45 -21.86
CA LEU A 80 6.05 3.80 -21.31
C LEU A 80 7.20 4.08 -22.27
N GLU A 81 7.92 5.18 -22.05
CA GLU A 81 9.24 5.34 -22.66
C GLU A 81 10.11 4.15 -22.26
N PRO A 82 10.66 3.39 -23.22
CA PRO A 82 11.55 2.30 -22.90
C PRO A 82 12.77 2.86 -22.16
N GLU A 83 13.05 2.37 -20.95
CA GLU A 83 14.32 2.63 -20.26
C GLU A 83 15.46 2.05 -21.13
N GLU A 84 16.31 2.93 -21.70
CA GLU A 84 17.56 2.60 -22.41
C GLU A 84 18.60 1.90 -21.52
#